data_AF-A0A1B3X649-F1
#
_entry.id   AF-A0A1B3X649-F1
#
_cell.length_a   1.000
_cell.length_b   1.000
_cell.length_c   1.000
_cell.angle_alpha   90.00
_cell.angle_beta   90.00
_cell.angle_gamma   90.00
#
_symmetry.space_group_name_H-M   'P 1'
#
loop_
_entity.id
_entity.type
_entity.pdbx_description
1 polymer ?
#
loop_
_entity_poly.entity_id
_entity_poly.type
_entity_poly.pdbx_seq_one_letter_code
_entity_poly.pdbx_strand_id
1 'polypeptide(L)' 'MNICDIITKKKRGGTLTRTEIACRAGGYIGGTILDDQTAELLMASCLRGMTIAEAPAPMKRIYGAHRYGGMT' A
#
# COMPACT_ATOMS: atom_id res chain seq x y z
N MET A 1 -9.04 -11.08 7.11
CA MET A 1 -8.58 -11.19 5.70
C MET A 1 -7.21 -11.83 5.70
N ASN A 2 -6.97 -12.89 4.92
CA ASN A 2 -5.65 -13.51 4.85
C ASN A 2 -4.70 -12.67 4.00
N ILE A 3 -3.42 -12.70 4.36
CA ILE A 3 -2.34 -11.98 3.71
C ILE A 3 -2.18 -12.34 2.21
N CYS A 4 -2.38 -13.61 1.87
CA CYS A 4 -2.28 -14.11 0.49
C CYS A 4 -3.34 -13.51 -0.44
N ASP A 5 -4.53 -13.19 0.09
CA ASP A 5 -5.61 -12.56 -0.69
C ASP A 5 -5.22 -11.13 -1.09
N ILE A 6 -4.66 -10.37 -0.13
CA ILE A 6 -4.16 -9.00 -0.35
C ILE A 6 -3.04 -8.98 -1.39
N ILE A 7 -2.10 -9.93 -1.31
CA ILE A 7 -1.00 -10.06 -2.30
C ILE A 7 -1.57 -10.41 -3.68
N THR A 8 -2.50 -11.36 -3.75
CA THR A 8 -3.12 -11.79 -5.01
C THR A 8 -3.88 -10.65 -5.68
N LYS A 9 -4.65 -9.88 -4.89
CA LYS A 9 -5.36 -8.69 -5.34
C LYS A 9 -4.40 -7.66 -5.93
N LYS A 10 -3.28 -7.39 -5.24
CA LYS A 10 -2.28 -6.43 -5.72
C LYS A 10 -1.54 -6.92 -6.98
N LYS A 11 -1.21 -8.21 -7.06
CA LYS A 11 -0.59 -8.84 -8.25
C LYS A 11 -1.47 -8.70 -9.50
N ARG A 12 -2.78 -8.77 -9.33
CA ARG A 12 -3.79 -8.56 -10.39
C ARG A 12 -4.01 -7.08 -10.76
N GLY A 13 -3.33 -6.13 -10.09
CA GLY A 13 -3.49 -4.70 -10.31
C GLY A 13 -4.66 -4.07 -9.55
N GLY A 14 -5.26 -4.80 -8.61
CA GLY A 14 -6.31 -4.27 -7.75
C GLY A 14 -5.77 -3.25 -6.74
N THR A 15 -6.61 -2.26 -6.43
CA THR A 15 -6.31 -1.24 -5.41
C THR A 15 -6.63 -1.78 -4.01
N LEU A 16 -5.70 -1.61 -3.08
CA LEU A 16 -5.93 -1.94 -1.68
C LEU A 16 -6.73 -0.84 -0.98
N THR A 17 -7.67 -1.26 -0.14
CA THR A 17 -8.46 -0.39 0.74
C THR A 17 -7.69 -0.08 2.03
N ARG A 18 -8.08 0.99 2.73
CA ARG A 18 -7.44 1.36 4.02
C ARG A 18 -7.52 0.22 5.05
N THR A 19 -8.61 -0.54 5.07
CA THR A 19 -8.79 -1.68 5.98
C THR A 19 -7.82 -2.82 5.66
N GLU A 20 -7.60 -3.12 4.38
CA GLU A 20 -6.63 -4.15 3.95
C GLU A 20 -5.20 -3.71 4.29
N ILE A 21 -4.87 -2.43 4.11
CA ILE A 21 -3.57 -1.85 4.48
C ILE A 21 -3.36 -1.88 6.00
N ALA A 22 -4.38 -1.55 6.79
CA ALA A 22 -4.29 -1.60 8.25
C ALA A 22 -4.16 -3.04 8.77
N CYS A 23 -4.89 -3.99 8.19
CA CYS A 23 -4.78 -5.41 8.51
C CYS A 23 -3.37 -5.94 8.22
N ARG A 24 -2.78 -5.52 7.09
CA ARG A 24 -1.40 -5.82 6.72
C ARG A 24 -0.40 -5.23 7.72
N ALA A 25 -0.51 -3.94 8.01
CA ALA A 25 0.40 -3.25 8.93
C ALA A 25 0.36 -3.87 10.33
N GLY A 26 -0.85 -4.17 10.84
CA GLY A 26 -1.03 -4.84 12.13
C GLY A 26 -0.42 -6.25 12.16
N GLY A 27 -0.59 -7.03 11.09
CA GLY A 27 0.03 -8.37 10.99
C GLY A 27 1.56 -8.35 10.90
N TYR A 28 2.14 -7.30 10.33
CA TYR A 28 3.60 -7.12 10.27
C TYR A 28 4.15 -6.74 11.64
N ILE A 29 3.53 -5.78 12.32
CA ILE A 29 3.91 -5.35 13.68
C ILE A 29 3.72 -6.50 14.69
N GLY A 30 2.69 -7.33 14.50
CA GLY A 30 2.41 -8.50 15.34
C GLY A 30 3.25 -9.74 15.01
N GLY A 31 4.23 -9.66 14.09
CA GLY A 31 5.08 -10.81 13.73
C GLY A 31 4.34 -11.97 13.06
N THR A 32 3.11 -11.77 12.61
CA THR A 32 2.26 -12.80 11.98
C THR A 32 2.49 -12.89 10.47
N ILE A 33 3.05 -11.83 9.87
CA ILE A 33 3.41 -11.79 8.44
C ILE A 33 4.91 -12.07 8.29
N LEU A 34 5.22 -13.14 7.56
CA LEU A 34 6.60 -13.51 7.20
C LEU A 34 7.24 -12.48 6.25
N ASP A 35 8.55 -12.28 6.35
CA ASP A 35 9.31 -11.32 5.53
C ASP A 35 9.21 -11.59 4.03
N ASP A 36 9.17 -12.85 3.60
CA ASP A 36 8.94 -13.22 2.19
C ASP A 36 7.62 -12.66 1.65
N GLN A 37 6.55 -12.75 2.44
CA GLN A 37 5.24 -12.22 2.04
C GLN A 37 5.26 -10.69 1.98
N THR A 38 6.10 -10.06 2.80
CA THR A 38 6.39 -8.62 2.77
C THR A 38 7.08 -8.21 1.47
N ALA A 39 8.13 -8.93 1.09
CA ALA A 39 8.84 -8.72 -0.17
C ALA A 39 7.93 -8.94 -1.40
N GLU A 40 7.07 -9.96 -1.41
CA GLU A 40 6.15 -10.23 -2.51
C GLU A 40 5.17 -9.07 -2.78
N LEU A 41 4.63 -8.45 -1.72
CA LEU A 41 3.73 -7.31 -1.88
C LEU A 41 4.46 -6.05 -2.33
N LEU A 42 5.66 -5.83 -1.82
CA LEU A 42 6.53 -4.73 -2.26
C LEU A 42 6.82 -4.87 -3.76
N MET A 43 7.23 -6.06 -4.18
CA MET A 43 7.47 -6.39 -5.59
C MET A 43 6.21 -6.17 -6.45
N ALA A 44 5.05 -6.66 -5.99
CA ALA A 44 3.78 -6.47 -6.70
C ALA A 44 3.40 -4.98 -6.81
N SER A 45 3.67 -4.18 -5.77
CA SER A 45 3.41 -2.74 -5.76
C SER A 45 4.39 -1.96 -6.64
N CYS A 46 5.65 -2.39 -6.74
CA CYS A 46 6.63 -1.82 -7.68
C CYS A 46 6.23 -2.09 -9.13
N LEU A 47 5.78 -3.31 -9.45
CA LEU A 47 5.42 -3.70 -10.81
C LEU A 47 4.06 -3.17 -11.27
N ARG A 48 3.10 -2.98 -10.36
CA ARG A 48 1.72 -2.53 -10.66
C ARG A 48 1.45 -1.08 -10.29
N GLY A 49 2.38 -0.42 -9.59
CA GLY A 49 2.22 0.92 -9.07
C GLY A 49 1.38 0.99 -7.78
N MET A 50 1.57 2.05 -7.02
CA MET A 50 0.72 2.42 -5.90
C MET A 50 -0.17 3.60 -6.28
N THR A 51 -1.46 3.46 -6.05
CA THR A 51 -2.40 4.57 -6.24
C THR A 51 -2.35 5.53 -5.05
N ILE A 52 -2.70 6.80 -5.27
CA ILE A 52 -2.78 7.80 -4.18
C ILE A 52 -3.76 7.35 -3.08
N ALA A 53 -4.75 6.52 -3.39
CA ALA A 53 -5.66 5.92 -2.42
C ALA A 53 -4.97 5.00 -1.41
N GLU A 54 -3.92 4.31 -1.83
CA GLU A 54 -3.10 3.39 -1.01
C GLU A 54 -2.01 4.14 -0.23
N ALA A 55 -1.65 5.34 -0.67
CA ALA A 55 -0.63 6.14 -0.04
C ALA A 55 -1.08 6.64 1.34
N PRO A 56 -0.22 6.54 2.37
CA PRO A 56 -0.52 7.08 3.69
C PRO A 56 -0.69 8.61 3.61
N ALA A 57 -1.53 9.16 4.49
CA ALA A 57 -1.82 10.61 4.57
C ALA A 57 -0.60 11.53 4.47
N PRO A 58 0.55 11.26 5.14
CA PRO A 58 1.76 12.07 4.96
C PRO A 58 2.26 12.11 3.50
N MET A 59 2.21 10.99 2.77
CA MET A 59 2.61 10.93 1.37
C MET A 59 1.65 11.71 0.47
N LYS A 60 0.34 11.65 0.75
CA LYS A 60 -0.67 12.46 0.04
C LYS A 60 -0.41 13.96 0.18
N ARG A 61 0.06 14.41 1.35
CA ARG A 61 0.43 15.82 1.56
C ARG A 61 1.61 16.25 0.69
N ILE A 62 2.60 15.39 0.51
CA ILE A 62 3.77 15.67 -0.33
C ILE A 62 3.35 15.75 -1.81
N TYR A 63 2.56 14.78 -2.29
CA TYR A 63 2.03 14.81 -3.66
C TYR A 63 1.03 15.95 -3.92
N GLY A 64 0.21 16.33 -2.94
CA GLY A 64 -0.72 17.45 -3.05
C GLY A 64 -0.02 18.81 -3.02
N ALA A 65 0.99 18.98 -2.16
CA ALA A 65 1.76 20.22 -2.08
C ALA A 65 2.52 20.52 -3.39
N HIS A 66 3.03 19.48 -4.07
CA HIS A 66 3.77 19.65 -5.32
C HIS A 66 2.88 19.96 -6.55
N ARG A 67 1.54 19.84 -6.43
CA ARG A 67 0.57 20.14 -7.51
C ARG A 67 -0.25 21.41 -7.25
N TYR A 68 -0.29 21.93 -6.02
CA TYR A 68 -1.00 23.17 -5.66
C TYR A 68 -0.08 24.32 -5.19
N GLY A 69 1.23 24.12 -5.07
CA GLY A 69 2.21 25.16 -4.69
C GLY A 69 2.58 26.17 -5.78
N GLY A 70 1.75 26.34 -6.82
CA GLY A 70 1.96 27.27 -7.93
C GLY A 70 0.76 28.17 -8.23
N MET A 71 -0.17 28.33 -7.28
CA MET A 71 -1.39 29.11 -7.49
C MET A 71 -1.77 29.89 -6.23
N THR A 72 -0.89 30.77 -5.79
CA THR A 72 -1.19 31.98 -5.00
C THR A 72 -0.18 33.05 -5.34
#